data_AF-A0A840CU32-F1
#
_entry.id   AF-A0A840CU32-F1
#
_cell.length_a   1.000
_cell.length_b   1.000
_cell.length_c   1.000
_cell.angle_alpha   90.00
_cell.angle_beta   90.00
_cell.angle_gamma   90.00
#
_symmetry.space_group_name_H-M   'P 1'
#
loop_
_entity.id
_entity.type
_entity.pdbx_description
1 polymer ?
#
loop_
_entity_poly.entity_id
_entity_poly.type
_entity_poly.pdbx_seq_one_letter_code
_entity_poly.pdbx_strand_id
1 'polypeptide(L)'
;MKKALFVVVTSIFFSFSISAQDYNVPRNYKFDNKEDYSAYEPEVKETINWILQTPLGKEESKRKDANTFLIAWLTGSPAVSVDVNTDFITFFKANAELLVIYIAGWTKYSLENNYSKDKLQGYKAGIEASVEFYKKNKSYLKKDKEIEKFEKLIEKGKLEEEIKKKLKL
;
A
#
# COMPACT_ATOMS: atom_id res chain seq x y z
N MET A 1 23.07 -16.82 59.99
CA MET A 1 21.90 -15.94 59.77
C MET A 1 22.13 -15.12 58.51
N LYS A 2 21.20 -15.23 57.54
CA LYS A 2 20.73 -14.24 56.55
C LYS A 2 21.76 -13.14 56.15
N LYS A 3 22.04 -12.91 54.86
CA LYS A 3 21.08 -12.40 53.87
C LYS A 3 21.62 -12.67 52.44
N ALA A 4 20.85 -13.41 51.65
CA ALA A 4 20.96 -13.39 50.20
C ALA A 4 20.32 -12.07 49.72
N LEU A 5 21.07 -11.24 49.00
CA LEU A 5 20.53 -10.06 48.33
C LEU A 5 20.11 -10.48 46.92
N PHE A 6 18.80 -10.56 46.73
CA PHE A 6 18.14 -11.02 45.53
C PHE A 6 18.23 -9.92 44.45
N VAL A 7 18.94 -10.18 43.35
CA VAL A 7 18.94 -9.32 42.16
C VAL A 7 17.69 -9.66 41.36
N VAL A 8 16.69 -8.76 41.38
CA VAL A 8 15.50 -8.86 40.54
C VAL A 8 15.85 -8.32 39.16
N VAL A 9 16.03 -9.22 38.19
CA VAL A 9 16.07 -8.88 36.76
C VAL A 9 14.63 -8.81 36.26
N THR A 10 14.12 -7.61 36.05
CA THR A 10 12.79 -7.40 35.46
C THR A 10 12.90 -7.48 33.94
N SER A 11 12.55 -8.64 33.37
CA SER A 11 12.39 -8.82 31.92
C SER A 11 11.18 -8.01 31.42
N ILE A 12 11.44 -6.94 30.69
CA ILE A 12 10.41 -6.21 29.93
C ILE A 12 10.09 -7.05 28.69
N PHE A 13 9.02 -7.84 28.75
CA PHE A 13 8.40 -8.41 27.56
C PHE A 13 7.71 -7.28 26.79
N PHE A 14 8.37 -6.76 25.75
CA PHE A 14 7.71 -5.96 24.73
C PHE A 14 6.67 -6.86 24.06
N SER A 15 5.42 -6.75 24.50
CA SER A 15 4.29 -7.34 23.81
C SER A 15 4.14 -6.56 22.51
N PHE A 16 4.63 -7.12 21.41
CA PHE A 16 4.21 -6.69 20.08
C PHE A 16 2.69 -6.85 20.06
N SER A 17 1.98 -5.73 20.25
CA SER A 17 0.55 -5.68 20.00
C SER A 17 0.39 -6.01 18.52
N ILE A 18 -0.03 -7.23 18.24
CA ILE A 18 -0.58 -7.59 16.94
C ILE A 18 -1.84 -6.73 16.87
N SER A 19 -1.74 -5.56 16.24
CA SER A 19 -2.91 -4.79 15.87
C SER A 19 -3.64 -5.62 14.81
N ALA A 20 -4.52 -6.51 15.27
CA ALA A 20 -5.72 -6.83 14.53
C ALA A 20 -6.52 -5.53 14.49
N GLN A 21 -6.16 -4.62 13.58
CA GLN A 21 -6.97 -3.43 13.35
C GLN A 21 -8.33 -3.95 12.91
N ASP A 22 -9.34 -3.70 13.74
CA ASP A 22 -10.74 -4.01 13.46
C ASP A 22 -11.23 -3.05 12.37
N TYR A 23 -10.69 -3.22 11.17
CA TYR A 23 -11.09 -2.51 9.98
C TYR A 23 -12.30 -3.23 9.41
N ASN A 24 -13.37 -2.48 9.17
CA ASN A 24 -14.56 -2.98 8.49
C ASN A 24 -14.69 -2.27 7.15
N VAL A 25 -14.79 -3.06 6.07
CA VAL A 25 -14.92 -2.50 4.72
C VAL A 25 -16.23 -1.72 4.65
N PRO A 26 -16.20 -0.45 4.18
CA PRO A 26 -17.42 0.32 3.94
C PRO A 26 -18.38 -0.45 3.03
N ARG A 27 -19.64 -0.52 3.45
CA ARG A 27 -20.73 -1.16 2.70
C ARG A 27 -21.78 -0.13 2.34
N ASN A 28 -22.50 -0.38 1.26
CA ASN A 28 -23.59 0.48 0.78
C ASN A 28 -23.16 1.95 0.57
N TYR A 29 -21.88 2.17 0.25
CA TYR A 29 -21.37 3.50 -0.08
C TYR A 29 -22.03 4.01 -1.36
N LYS A 30 -22.19 5.33 -1.44
CA LYS A 30 -22.71 6.03 -2.62
C LYS A 30 -21.81 7.22 -2.90
N PHE A 31 -21.47 7.41 -4.16
CA PHE A 31 -20.64 8.51 -4.63
C PHE A 31 -21.42 9.30 -5.69
N ASP A 32 -22.52 9.90 -5.27
CA ASP A 32 -23.50 10.53 -6.17
C ASP A 32 -23.05 11.95 -6.56
N ASN A 33 -22.35 12.64 -5.65
CA ASN A 33 -21.82 13.99 -5.87
C ASN A 33 -20.33 14.08 -5.48
N LYS A 34 -19.72 15.25 -5.73
CA LYS A 34 -18.29 15.48 -5.46
C LYS A 34 -17.98 15.46 -3.96
N GLU A 35 -18.88 15.96 -3.14
CA GLU A 35 -18.76 16.09 -1.70
C GLU A 35 -18.71 14.71 -1.03
N ASP A 36 -19.43 13.72 -1.57
CA ASP A 36 -19.42 12.34 -1.11
C ASP A 36 -18.00 11.75 -1.16
N TYR A 37 -17.23 12.01 -2.23
CA TYR A 37 -15.85 11.50 -2.33
C TYR A 37 -14.96 12.02 -1.21
N SER A 38 -15.07 13.31 -0.86
CA SER A 38 -14.31 13.87 0.25
C SER A 38 -14.78 13.37 1.61
N ALA A 39 -16.07 13.09 1.77
CA ALA A 39 -16.62 12.52 3.00
C ALA A 39 -16.06 11.12 3.31
N TYR A 40 -15.81 10.29 2.29
CA TYR A 40 -15.28 8.92 2.43
C TYR A 40 -13.73 8.85 2.48
N GLU A 41 -13.02 9.97 2.44
CA GLU A 41 -11.56 9.97 2.50
C GLU A 41 -10.97 9.29 3.74
N PRO A 42 -11.53 9.45 4.96
CA PRO A 42 -11.06 8.72 6.14
C PRO A 42 -11.10 7.20 5.93
N GLU A 43 -12.22 6.67 5.45
CA GLU A 43 -12.41 5.25 5.20
C GLU A 43 -11.52 4.75 4.06
N VAL A 44 -11.27 5.58 3.05
CA VAL A 44 -10.31 5.27 1.98
C VAL A 44 -8.89 5.15 2.53
N LYS A 45 -8.47 6.06 3.43
CA LYS A 45 -7.16 5.98 4.09
C LYS A 45 -7.03 4.73 4.95
N GLU A 46 -8.07 4.38 5.71
CA GLU A 46 -8.13 3.13 6.47
C GLU A 46 -8.05 1.90 5.58
N THR A 47 -8.83 1.89 4.49
CA THR A 47 -8.84 0.82 3.48
C THR A 47 -7.45 0.61 2.89
N ILE A 48 -6.81 1.70 2.45
CA ILE A 48 -5.45 1.68 1.89
C ILE A 48 -4.46 1.10 2.91
N ASN A 49 -4.49 1.59 4.15
CA ASN A 49 -3.60 1.11 5.21
C ASN A 49 -3.81 -0.39 5.46
N TRP A 50 -5.06 -0.85 5.54
CA TRP A 50 -5.37 -2.26 5.73
C TRP A 50 -4.93 -3.11 4.53
N ILE A 51 -5.16 -2.68 3.28
CA ILE A 51 -4.74 -3.40 2.07
C ILE A 51 -3.23 -3.59 2.03
N LEU A 52 -2.47 -2.53 2.35
CA LEU A 52 -0.99 -2.52 2.30
C LEU A 52 -0.35 -3.32 3.45
N GLN A 53 -1.01 -3.41 4.61
CA GLN A 53 -0.48 -4.08 5.81
C GLN A 53 -0.88 -5.55 5.90
N THR A 54 -2.09 -5.90 5.43
CA THR A 54 -2.61 -7.26 5.55
C THR A 54 -1.92 -8.17 4.52
N PRO A 55 -1.40 -9.35 4.91
CA PRO A 55 -0.85 -10.31 3.97
C PRO A 55 -1.90 -10.94 3.03
N LEU A 56 -1.44 -11.50 1.91
CA LEU A 56 -2.22 -12.41 1.09
C LEU A 56 -2.51 -13.71 1.84
N GLY A 57 -3.55 -14.43 1.43
CA GLY A 57 -4.05 -15.62 2.13
C GLY A 57 -4.76 -15.30 3.46
N LYS A 58 -4.93 -14.03 3.81
CA LYS A 58 -5.71 -13.56 4.96
C LYS A 58 -6.92 -12.75 4.49
N GLU A 59 -8.07 -13.04 5.11
CA GLU A 59 -9.33 -12.32 4.90
C GLU A 59 -9.65 -12.07 3.41
N GLU A 60 -9.52 -13.08 2.56
CA GLU A 60 -9.58 -12.93 1.09
C GLU A 60 -10.87 -12.27 0.59
N SER A 61 -12.02 -12.66 1.16
CA SER A 61 -13.30 -12.01 0.84
C SER A 61 -13.29 -10.53 1.20
N LYS A 62 -12.80 -10.20 2.39
CA LYS A 62 -12.68 -8.81 2.86
C LYS A 62 -11.72 -8.00 1.99
N ARG A 63 -10.63 -8.61 1.52
CA ARG A 63 -9.71 -7.98 0.56
C ARG A 63 -10.40 -7.67 -0.75
N LYS A 64 -11.21 -8.59 -1.28
CA LYS A 64 -11.97 -8.35 -2.51
C LYS A 64 -12.91 -7.15 -2.34
N ASP A 65 -13.61 -7.07 -1.21
CA ASP A 65 -14.51 -5.96 -0.90
C ASP A 65 -13.72 -4.64 -0.74
N ALA A 66 -12.61 -4.65 0.00
CA ALA A 66 -11.74 -3.50 0.21
C ALA A 66 -11.17 -2.96 -1.11
N ASN A 67 -10.69 -3.86 -1.97
CA ASN A 67 -10.21 -3.51 -3.31
C ASN A 67 -11.34 -2.88 -4.14
N THR A 68 -12.55 -3.45 -4.07
CA THR A 68 -13.72 -2.93 -4.79
C THR A 68 -14.07 -1.51 -4.34
N PHE A 69 -14.10 -1.28 -3.03
CA PHE A 69 -14.34 0.05 -2.46
C PHE A 69 -13.27 1.07 -2.90
N LEU A 70 -11.99 0.74 -2.77
CA LEU A 70 -10.89 1.62 -3.18
C LEU A 70 -10.97 1.99 -4.67
N ILE A 71 -11.18 0.99 -5.54
CA ILE A 71 -11.27 1.22 -6.99
C ILE A 71 -12.53 2.03 -7.34
N ALA A 72 -13.67 1.75 -6.72
CA ALA A 72 -14.90 2.52 -6.93
C ALA A 72 -14.71 3.99 -6.53
N TRP A 73 -14.12 4.26 -5.37
CA TRP A 73 -13.83 5.62 -4.92
C TRP A 73 -12.86 6.32 -5.87
N LEU A 74 -11.75 5.67 -6.24
CA LEU A 74 -10.74 6.27 -7.09
C LEU A 74 -11.26 6.59 -8.50
N THR A 75 -12.08 5.71 -9.07
CA THR A 75 -12.59 5.86 -10.45
C THR A 75 -13.45 7.12 -10.60
N GLY A 76 -14.18 7.50 -9.56
CA GLY A 76 -15.02 8.70 -9.58
C GLY A 76 -14.42 9.91 -8.85
N SER A 77 -13.30 9.74 -8.14
CA SER A 77 -12.69 10.82 -7.37
C SER A 77 -12.24 11.96 -8.28
N PRO A 78 -12.70 13.20 -8.07
CA PRO A 78 -12.21 14.35 -8.84
C PRO A 78 -10.84 14.82 -8.33
N ALA A 79 -10.42 14.39 -7.13
CA ALA A 79 -9.24 14.89 -6.45
C ALA A 79 -8.00 14.05 -6.70
N VAL A 80 -8.13 12.73 -6.91
CA VAL A 80 -6.99 11.82 -7.11
C VAL A 80 -7.09 11.13 -8.46
N SER A 81 -5.97 11.11 -9.19
CA SER A 81 -5.84 10.34 -10.44
C SER A 81 -4.51 9.61 -10.39
N VAL A 82 -4.55 8.31 -10.65
CA VAL A 82 -3.37 7.45 -10.71
C VAL A 82 -3.02 7.19 -12.17
N ASP A 83 -1.74 7.34 -12.52
CA ASP A 83 -1.24 6.99 -13.85
C ASP A 83 -0.65 5.57 -13.81
N VAL A 84 -1.01 4.74 -14.78
CA VAL A 84 -0.50 3.37 -14.89
C VAL A 84 0.05 3.18 -16.29
N ASN A 85 1.35 3.46 -16.46
CA ASN A 85 2.05 3.12 -17.69
C ASN A 85 2.31 1.60 -17.74
N THR A 86 1.49 0.88 -18.51
CA THR A 86 1.52 -0.59 -18.61
C THR A 86 2.74 -1.19 -19.31
N ASP A 87 3.59 -0.34 -19.91
CA ASP A 87 4.87 -0.73 -20.51
C ASP A 87 6.03 -0.61 -19.52
N PHE A 88 5.90 0.29 -18.54
CA PHE A 88 6.89 0.52 -17.49
C PHE A 88 6.59 -0.25 -16.20
N ILE A 89 5.32 -0.39 -15.86
CA ILE A 89 4.82 -1.16 -14.72
C ILE A 89 4.26 -2.46 -15.29
N THR A 90 5.05 -3.53 -15.34
CA THR A 90 4.64 -4.81 -15.95
C THR A 90 4.49 -5.96 -14.97
N PHE A 91 4.93 -5.80 -13.71
CA PHE A 91 4.90 -6.83 -12.66
C PHE A 91 3.49 -7.35 -12.35
N PHE A 92 2.45 -6.57 -12.66
CA PHE A 92 1.06 -7.02 -12.50
C PHE A 92 0.67 -8.13 -13.49
N LYS A 93 1.40 -8.30 -14.60
CA LYS A 93 1.13 -9.35 -15.59
C LYS A 93 1.33 -10.74 -14.99
N ALA A 94 2.33 -10.90 -14.14
CA ALA A 94 2.58 -12.15 -13.42
C ALA A 94 1.78 -12.22 -12.10
N ASN A 95 1.53 -11.06 -11.48
CA ASN A 95 0.98 -10.91 -10.13
C ASN A 95 -0.10 -9.82 -10.10
N ALA A 96 -1.32 -10.13 -10.55
CA ALA A 96 -2.40 -9.16 -10.73
C ALA A 96 -2.76 -8.37 -9.45
N GLU A 97 -2.55 -8.99 -8.29
CA GLU A 97 -2.78 -8.41 -6.97
C GLU A 97 -1.94 -7.13 -6.76
N LEU A 98 -0.75 -7.06 -7.35
CA LEU A 98 0.15 -5.93 -7.19
C LEU A 98 -0.34 -4.65 -7.88
N LEU A 99 -1.28 -4.75 -8.83
CA LEU A 99 -1.86 -3.56 -9.45
C LEU A 99 -2.62 -2.72 -8.43
N VAL A 100 -3.44 -3.35 -7.59
CA VAL A 100 -4.20 -2.63 -6.55
C VAL A 100 -3.26 -2.08 -5.48
N ILE A 101 -2.17 -2.78 -5.17
CA ILE A 101 -1.14 -2.29 -4.25
C ILE A 101 -0.45 -1.04 -4.79
N TYR A 102 -0.09 -1.04 -6.07
CA TYR A 102 0.47 0.13 -6.76
C TYR A 102 -0.49 1.32 -6.68
N ILE A 103 -1.76 1.10 -7.00
CA ILE A 103 -2.81 2.11 -6.95
C ILE A 103 -2.98 2.66 -5.53
N ALA A 104 -2.99 1.78 -4.52
CA ALA A 104 -3.10 2.17 -3.12
C ALA A 104 -1.91 3.03 -2.69
N GLY A 105 -0.68 2.67 -3.07
CA GLY A 105 0.53 3.43 -2.78
C GLY A 105 0.51 4.84 -3.38
N TRP A 106 0.16 4.98 -4.66
CA TRP A 106 0.02 6.29 -5.31
C TRP A 106 -1.09 7.11 -4.66
N THR A 107 -2.27 6.50 -4.46
CA THR A 107 -3.43 7.18 -3.87
C THR A 107 -3.09 7.71 -2.48
N LYS A 108 -2.41 6.90 -1.66
CA LYS A 108 -1.90 7.31 -0.33
C LYS A 108 -1.01 8.55 -0.43
N TYR A 109 -0.01 8.51 -1.31
CA TYR A 109 0.88 9.66 -1.53
C TYR A 109 0.08 10.92 -1.89
N SER A 110 -0.86 10.82 -2.82
CA SER A 110 -1.67 11.97 -3.23
C SER A 110 -2.45 12.55 -2.04
N LEU A 111 -3.15 11.70 -1.27
CA LEU A 111 -3.93 12.14 -0.11
C LEU A 111 -3.09 12.74 1.02
N GLU A 112 -1.87 12.23 1.25
CA GLU A 112 -0.96 12.71 2.31
C GLU A 112 -0.18 13.97 1.89
N ASN A 113 -0.18 14.31 0.60
CA ASN A 113 0.59 15.42 0.03
C ASN A 113 -0.32 16.43 -0.68
N ASN A 114 -1.44 16.81 -0.06
CA ASN A 114 -2.37 17.83 -0.56
C ASN A 114 -2.84 17.59 -2.01
N TYR A 115 -3.19 16.35 -2.34
CA TYR A 115 -3.63 15.93 -3.68
C TYR A 115 -2.59 16.19 -4.78
N SER A 116 -1.30 16.07 -4.41
CA SER A 116 -0.17 16.27 -5.32
C SER A 116 -0.40 15.56 -6.65
N LYS A 117 -0.10 16.28 -7.74
CA LYS A 117 -0.13 15.81 -9.12
C LYS A 117 1.27 15.47 -9.65
N ASP A 118 2.27 15.45 -8.77
CA ASP A 118 3.63 15.05 -9.12
C ASP A 118 3.64 13.57 -9.54
N LYS A 119 3.72 13.35 -10.85
CA LYS A 119 3.73 12.00 -11.42
C LYS A 119 4.94 11.21 -10.96
N LEU A 120 6.12 11.82 -10.87
CA LEU A 120 7.33 11.11 -10.46
C LEU A 120 7.16 10.52 -9.07
N GLN A 121 6.68 11.34 -8.13
CA GLN A 121 6.47 10.91 -6.75
C GLN A 121 5.31 9.91 -6.63
N GLY A 122 4.26 10.06 -7.43
CA GLY A 122 3.19 9.07 -7.54
C GLY A 122 3.67 7.70 -8.03
N TYR A 123 4.45 7.66 -9.12
CA TYR A 123 5.06 6.43 -9.64
C TYR A 123 5.96 5.78 -8.60
N LYS A 124 6.80 6.58 -7.94
CA LYS A 124 7.68 6.13 -6.87
C LYS A 124 6.90 5.49 -5.73
N ALA A 125 5.88 6.17 -5.21
CA ALA A 125 5.05 5.68 -4.10
C ALA A 125 4.34 4.36 -4.45
N GLY A 126 3.77 4.25 -5.65
CA GLY A 126 3.15 3.02 -6.11
C GLY A 126 4.13 1.85 -6.25
N ILE A 127 5.32 2.10 -6.81
CA ILE A 127 6.38 1.08 -6.96
C ILE A 127 6.90 0.63 -5.59
N GLU A 128 7.20 1.57 -4.70
CA GLU A 128 7.72 1.27 -3.35
C GLU A 128 6.72 0.45 -2.55
N ALA A 129 5.44 0.82 -2.56
CA ALA A 129 4.37 0.05 -1.92
C ALA A 129 4.27 -1.38 -2.50
N SER A 130 4.37 -1.52 -3.82
CA SER A 130 4.31 -2.82 -4.50
C SER A 130 5.50 -3.70 -4.12
N VAL A 131 6.72 -3.15 -4.12
CA VAL A 131 7.94 -3.86 -3.73
C VAL A 131 7.86 -4.31 -2.27
N GLU A 132 7.45 -3.44 -1.36
CA GLU A 132 7.31 -3.78 0.05
C GLU A 132 6.29 -4.90 0.25
N PHE A 133 5.13 -4.81 -0.41
CA PHE A 133 4.09 -5.83 -0.33
C PHE A 133 4.56 -7.16 -0.93
N TYR A 134 5.23 -7.13 -2.08
CA TYR A 134 5.79 -8.33 -2.71
C TYR A 134 6.77 -9.05 -1.78
N LYS A 135 7.66 -8.31 -1.10
CA LYS A 135 8.61 -8.89 -0.14
C LYS A 135 7.92 -9.61 1.01
N LYS A 136 6.85 -9.04 1.55
CA LYS A 136 6.08 -9.62 2.66
C LYS A 136 5.23 -10.82 2.22
N ASN A 137 4.91 -10.93 0.92
CA ASN A 137 3.96 -11.90 0.38
C ASN A 137 4.59 -12.85 -0.65
N LYS A 138 5.92 -13.02 -0.66
CA LYS A 138 6.65 -13.85 -1.63
C LYS A 138 6.11 -15.29 -1.76
N SER A 139 5.57 -15.87 -0.70
CA SER A 139 5.00 -17.23 -0.73
C SER A 139 3.69 -17.33 -1.51
N TYR A 140 2.98 -16.22 -1.70
CA TYR A 140 1.71 -16.16 -2.42
C TYR A 140 1.85 -15.63 -3.85
N LEU A 141 3.01 -15.07 -4.18
CA LEU A 141 3.24 -14.37 -5.44
C LEU A 141 4.25 -15.12 -6.31
N LYS A 142 4.07 -15.03 -7.62
CA LYS A 142 5.02 -15.57 -8.58
C LYS A 142 6.28 -14.73 -8.57
N LYS A 143 7.43 -15.38 -8.71
CA LYS A 143 8.71 -14.71 -8.89
C LYS A 143 8.64 -13.79 -10.12
N ASP A 144 8.92 -12.51 -9.92
CA ASP A 144 8.88 -11.50 -10.97
C ASP A 144 10.18 -10.69 -11.01
N LYS A 145 10.83 -10.65 -12.19
CA LYS A 145 12.14 -10.01 -12.35
C LYS A 145 12.06 -8.48 -12.34
N GLU A 146 10.92 -7.92 -12.73
CA GLU A 146 10.76 -6.47 -12.80
C GLU A 146 10.61 -5.89 -11.39
N ILE A 147 9.78 -6.48 -10.54
CA ILE A 147 9.66 -6.01 -9.16
C ILE A 147 10.96 -6.22 -8.36
N GLU A 148 11.69 -7.31 -8.61
CA GLU A 148 13.04 -7.53 -8.06
C GLU A 148 14.07 -6.51 -8.60
N LYS A 149 13.90 -6.01 -9.85
CA LYS A 149 14.70 -4.91 -10.38
C LYS A 149 14.38 -3.60 -9.65
N PHE A 150 13.10 -3.31 -9.42
CA PHE A 150 12.69 -2.11 -8.67
C PHE A 150 13.19 -2.14 -7.22
N GLU A 151 13.15 -3.30 -6.55
CA GLU A 151 13.77 -3.50 -5.23
C GLU A 151 15.23 -3.04 -5.22
N LYS A 152 16.03 -3.50 -6.18
CA LYS A 152 17.45 -3.10 -6.30
C LYS A 152 17.65 -1.62 -6.64
N LEU A 153 16.73 -1.01 -7.38
CA LEU A 153 16.81 0.43 -7.69
C LEU A 153 16.49 1.28 -6.46
N ILE A 154 15.53 0.86 -5.63
CA ILE A 154 15.20 1.49 -4.35
C ILE A 154 16.40 1.41 -3.41
N GLU A 155 16.99 0.22 -3.23
CA GLU A 155 18.18 0.01 -2.37
C GLU A 155 19.38 0.88 -2.78
N LYS A 156 19.48 1.23 -4.07
CA LYS A 156 20.56 2.06 -4.62
C LYS A 156 20.22 3.55 -4.67
N GLY A 157 19.01 3.96 -4.30
CA GLY A 157 18.53 5.34 -4.42
C GLY A 157 18.36 5.81 -5.88
N LYS A 158 18.19 4.88 -6.83
CA LYS A 158 18.15 5.17 -8.29
C LYS A 158 16.75 5.04 -8.92
N LEU A 159 15.72 4.81 -8.11
CA LEU A 159 14.37 4.61 -8.62
C LEU A 159 13.86 5.84 -9.39
N GLU A 160 14.00 7.04 -8.83
CA GLU A 160 13.53 8.27 -9.49
C GLU A 160 14.23 8.54 -10.83
N GLU A 161 15.53 8.28 -10.91
CA GLU A 161 16.30 8.41 -12.16
C GLU A 161 15.77 7.48 -13.25
N GLU A 162 15.47 6.23 -12.91
CA GLU A 162 14.91 5.26 -13.86
C GLU A 162 13.49 5.67 -14.29
N ILE A 163 12.64 6.15 -13.37
CA ILE A 163 11.29 6.63 -13.68
C ILE A 163 11.35 7.80 -14.67
N LYS A 164 12.14 8.85 -14.38
CA LYS A 164 12.33 10.01 -15.26
C LYS A 164 12.80 9.58 -16.64
N LYS A 165 13.80 8.70 -16.69
CA LYS A 165 14.36 8.19 -17.95
C LYS A 165 13.32 7.42 -18.77
N LYS A 166 12.53 6.55 -18.15
CA LYS A 166 11.57 5.68 -18.86
C LYS A 166 10.31 6.41 -19.28
N LEU A 167 9.83 7.33 -18.46
CA LEU A 167 8.57 8.04 -18.68
C LEU A 167 8.74 9.42 -19.29
N LYS A 168 9.98 9.90 -19.45
CA LYS A 168 10.31 11.24 -19.94
C LYS A 168 9.64 12.34 -19.11
N LEU A 169 9.70 12.18 -17.78
CA LEU A 169 9.26 13.14 -16.77
C LEU A 169 10.39 14.07 -16.35
#